data_AF-A0A543CYR8-F1
#
_entry.id   AF-A0A543CYR8-F1
#
_cell.length_a   1.000
_cell.length_b   1.000
_cell.length_c   1.000
_cell.angle_alpha   90.00
_cell.angle_beta   90.00
_cell.angle_gamma   90.00
#
_symmetry.space_group_name_H-M   'P 1'
#
loop_
_entity.id
_entity.type
_entity.pdbx_description
1 polymer ?
#
loop_
_entity_poly.entity_id
_entity_poly.type
_entity_poly.pdbx_seq_one_letter_code
_entity_poly.pdbx_strand_id
1 'polypeptide(L)'
;MSLVNVWLQALDGSLVRGDRVGEITLHQTPEIVGKPSRWLLDVAVAVPVGSGDPDGWRTGPLHRTLAQTDRAPREAPAALARLLAQLDAVDAAGIVRADTAHVRAAPHPERTVASGEIHFGFTAFPGAATPPRLNGGEPHEPRELVSGELTSSGGRRD
;
A
#
# COMPACT_ATOMS: atom_id res chain seq x y z
N MET A 1 -11.09 -4.57 15.48
CA MET A 1 -11.40 -3.29 16.14
C MET A 1 -12.04 -2.45 15.05
N SER A 2 -11.86 -1.14 14.94
CA SER A 2 -12.32 -0.43 13.74
C SER A 2 -11.15 0.38 13.19
N LEU A 3 -11.06 0.51 11.87
CA LEU A 3 -10.01 1.24 11.13
C LEU A 3 -10.03 2.76 11.36
N VAL A 4 -10.52 3.22 12.51
CA VAL A 4 -10.72 4.63 12.88
C VAL A 4 -9.43 5.43 12.93
N ASN A 5 -8.30 4.77 13.18
CA ASN A 5 -6.97 5.38 13.25
C ASN A 5 -6.13 5.14 11.99
N VAL A 6 -6.70 4.47 10.98
CA VAL A 6 -6.05 4.23 9.68
C VAL A 6 -6.60 5.21 8.66
N TRP A 7 -5.69 5.85 7.95
CA TRP A 7 -6.01 6.83 6.91
C TRP A 7 -5.46 6.36 5.57
N LEU A 8 -6.25 6.46 4.51
CA LEU A 8 -5.81 6.19 3.15
C LEU A 8 -5.51 7.52 2.48
N GLN A 9 -4.31 7.67 1.91
CA GLN A 9 -3.97 8.85 1.12
C GLN A 9 -4.43 8.67 -0.32
N ALA A 10 -5.28 9.58 -0.78
CA ALA A 10 -5.70 9.68 -2.16
C ALA A 10 -4.60 10.28 -3.04
N LEU A 11 -4.73 10.10 -4.35
CA LEU A 11 -3.81 10.57 -5.38
C LEU A 11 -3.64 12.10 -5.37
N ASP A 12 -4.68 12.83 -4.99
CA ASP A 12 -4.65 14.30 -4.82
C ASP A 12 -4.02 14.75 -3.49
N GLY A 13 -3.57 13.81 -2.66
CA GLY A 13 -2.96 14.05 -1.35
C GLY A 13 -3.96 14.13 -0.20
N SER A 14 -5.27 14.13 -0.47
CA SER A 14 -6.31 14.12 0.57
C SER A 14 -6.31 12.82 1.36
N LEU A 15 -6.86 12.85 2.58
CA LEU A 15 -6.92 11.70 3.47
C LEU A 15 -8.36 11.21 3.63
N VAL A 16 -8.54 9.90 3.53
CA VAL A 16 -9.82 9.20 3.72
C VAL A 16 -9.71 8.30 4.95
N ARG A 17 -10.68 8.36 5.85
CA ARG A 17 -10.71 7.48 7.02
C ARG A 17 -11.03 6.04 6.61
N GLY A 18 -10.24 5.08 7.08
CA GLY A 18 -10.39 3.66 6.77
C GLY A 18 -11.73 3.08 7.19
N ASP A 19 -12.24 3.47 8.37
CA ASP A 19 -13.55 3.04 8.87
C ASP A 19 -14.74 3.60 8.08
N ARG A 20 -14.50 4.57 7.17
CA ARG A 20 -15.55 5.19 6.34
C ARG A 20 -15.58 4.64 4.93
N VAL A 21 -14.61 3.81 4.55
CA VAL A 21 -14.57 3.16 3.25
C VAL A 21 -15.65 2.09 3.19
N GLY A 22 -16.64 2.30 2.32
CA GLY A 22 -17.72 1.35 2.07
C GLY A 22 -17.47 0.45 0.87
N GLU A 23 -16.61 0.88 -0.07
CA GLU A 23 -16.34 0.16 -1.31
C GLU A 23 -14.90 0.41 -1.79
N ILE A 24 -14.31 -0.60 -2.43
CA ILE A 24 -13.04 -0.50 -3.17
C ILE A 24 -13.33 -0.89 -4.61
N THR A 25 -13.14 0.03 -5.55
CA THR A 25 -13.47 -0.19 -6.96
C THR A 25 -12.26 -0.03 -7.85
N LEU A 26 -12.22 -0.83 -8.91
CA LEU A 26 -11.26 -0.71 -9.99
C LEU A 26 -12.04 -0.48 -11.29
N HIS A 27 -11.81 0.65 -11.92
CA HIS A 27 -12.47 0.97 -13.18
C HIS A 27 -11.53 1.69 -14.14
N GLN A 28 -11.92 1.70 -15.41
CA GLN A 28 -11.16 2.30 -16.48
C GLN A 28 -11.83 3.60 -16.91
N THR A 29 -11.06 4.69 -17.04
CA THR A 29 -11.59 5.95 -17.55
C THR A 29 -11.97 5.79 -19.03
N PRO A 30 -12.99 6.51 -19.52
CA PRO A 30 -13.28 6.52 -20.96
C PRO A 30 -12.05 7.00 -21.74
N GLU A 31 -11.84 6.42 -22.90
CA GLU A 31 -10.87 6.91 -23.88
C GLU A 31 -11.47 8.14 -24.58
N ILE A 32 -10.72 9.23 -24.62
CA ILE A 32 -11.13 10.48 -25.27
C ILE A 32 -10.00 10.90 -26.20
N VAL A 33 -10.31 11.52 -27.34
CA VAL A 33 -9.31 11.98 -28.31
C VAL A 33 -8.21 12.79 -27.61
N GLY A 34 -6.96 12.35 -27.73
CA GLY A 34 -5.80 13.00 -27.12
C GLY A 34 -5.54 12.64 -25.65
N LYS A 35 -6.40 11.84 -25.00
CA LYS A 35 -6.22 11.36 -23.63
C LYS A 35 -6.37 9.83 -23.56
N PRO A 36 -5.27 9.08 -23.40
CA PRO A 36 -5.35 7.63 -23.29
C PRO A 36 -6.15 7.26 -22.04
N SER A 37 -6.87 6.16 -22.15
CA SER A 37 -7.59 5.58 -21.02
C SER A 37 -6.62 5.15 -19.91
N ARG A 38 -7.05 5.31 -18.64
CA ARG A 38 -6.29 4.98 -17.45
C ARG A 38 -7.13 4.14 -16.50
N TRP A 39 -6.49 3.25 -15.76
CA TRP A 39 -7.12 2.49 -14.69
C TRP A 39 -7.05 3.28 -13.39
N LEU A 40 -8.17 3.39 -12.69
CA LEU A 40 -8.32 4.07 -11.41
C LEU A 40 -8.68 3.06 -10.33
N LEU A 41 -7.87 3.03 -9.28
CA LEU A 41 -8.23 2.38 -8.02
C LEU A 41 -8.83 3.42 -7.11
N ASP A 42 -10.12 3.26 -6.80
CA ASP A 42 -10.90 4.19 -6.01
C ASP A 42 -11.41 3.53 -4.73
N VAL A 43 -11.64 4.35 -3.72
CA VAL A 43 -12.46 4.01 -2.55
C VAL A 43 -13.68 4.90 -2.50
N ALA A 44 -14.83 4.34 -2.10
CA ALA A 44 -16.04 5.11 -1.89
C ALA A 44 -16.29 5.33 -0.40
N VAL A 45 -16.62 6.57 -0.02
CA VAL A 45 -17.15 6.90 1.31
C VAL A 45 -18.58 7.40 1.20
N ALA A 46 -19.43 7.01 2.14
CA ALA A 46 -20.79 7.54 2.20
C ALA A 46 -20.76 8.99 2.70
N VAL A 47 -21.30 9.91 1.91
CA VAL A 47 -21.45 11.33 2.30
C VAL A 47 -22.91 11.77 2.19
N PRO A 48 -23.35 12.72 3.01
CA PRO A 48 -24.67 13.32 2.86
C PRO A 48 -24.83 13.97 1.48
N VAL A 49 -26.00 13.79 0.86
CA VAL A 49 -26.35 14.38 -0.44
C VAL A 49 -27.70 15.11 -0.35
N GLY A 50 -27.79 16.26 -1.01
CA GLY A 50 -29.01 17.08 -1.07
C GLY A 50 -29.26 17.91 0.20
N SER A 51 -30.52 18.28 0.43
CA SER A 51 -31.02 18.84 1.69
C SER A 51 -31.72 17.73 2.46
N GLY A 52 -31.39 17.52 3.73
CA GLY A 52 -32.04 16.51 4.57
C GLY A 52 -33.57 16.62 4.56
N ASP A 53 -34.25 15.49 4.76
CA ASP A 53 -35.70 15.38 4.92
C ASP A 53 -36.04 14.96 6.37
N PRO A 54 -37.32 14.92 6.77
CA PRO A 54 -37.71 14.50 8.12
C PRO A 54 -37.25 13.08 8.51
N ASP A 55 -36.96 12.23 7.52
CA ASP A 55 -36.44 10.87 7.70
C ASP A 55 -34.90 10.83 7.78
N GLY A 56 -34.24 11.97 7.56
CA GLY A 56 -32.81 12.18 7.78
C GLY A 56 -32.06 12.67 6.54
N TRP A 57 -30.74 12.40 6.52
CA TRP A 57 -29.90 12.73 5.38
C TRP A 57 -29.78 11.53 4.45
N ARG A 58 -30.13 11.72 3.18
CA ARG A 58 -29.76 10.77 2.13
C ARG A 58 -28.24 10.76 2.01
N THR A 59 -27.67 9.59 1.78
CA THR A 59 -26.23 9.45 1.55
C THR A 59 -25.97 8.92 0.15
N GLY A 60 -24.85 9.35 -0.43
CA GLY A 60 -24.36 8.88 -1.72
C GLY A 60 -22.88 8.53 -1.66
N PRO A 61 -22.37 7.73 -2.61
CA PRO A 61 -20.97 7.39 -2.67
C PRO A 61 -20.14 8.57 -3.17
N LEU A 62 -19.08 8.89 -2.44
CA LEU A 62 -18.05 9.82 -2.86
C LEU A 62 -16.78 9.03 -3.16
N HIS A 63 -16.47 8.89 -4.44
CA HIS A 63 -15.26 8.20 -4.88
C HIS A 63 -14.01 9.07 -4.66
N ARG A 64 -12.95 8.43 -4.22
CA ARG A 64 -11.62 9.00 -3.99
C ARG A 64 -10.59 8.09 -4.62
N THR A 65 -9.87 8.62 -5.61
CA THR A 65 -8.84 7.86 -6.31
C THR A 65 -7.59 7.75 -5.46
N LEU A 66 -7.15 6.52 -5.19
CA LEU A 66 -5.90 6.23 -4.48
C LEU A 66 -4.72 6.15 -5.43
N ALA A 67 -4.93 5.59 -6.62
CA ALA A 67 -3.90 5.41 -7.62
C ALA A 67 -4.47 5.39 -9.04
N GLN A 68 -3.63 5.79 -9.99
CA GLN A 68 -3.93 5.75 -11.41
C GLN A 68 -2.78 5.04 -12.15
N THR A 69 -3.12 4.13 -13.05
CA THR A 69 -2.16 3.32 -13.81
C THR A 69 -2.54 3.19 -15.27
N ASP A 70 -1.57 2.77 -16.08
CA ASP A 70 -1.74 2.58 -17.53
C ASP A 70 -2.22 1.16 -17.86
N ARG A 71 -1.95 0.21 -16.96
CA ARG A 71 -2.35 -1.19 -17.05
C ARG A 71 -3.28 -1.54 -15.89
N ALA A 72 -4.16 -2.52 -16.11
CA ALA A 72 -5.12 -2.97 -15.11
C ALA A 72 -4.42 -3.63 -13.90
N PRO A 73 -4.45 -3.02 -12.70
CA PRO A 73 -3.89 -3.59 -11.48
C PRO A 73 -4.93 -4.53 -10.83
N ARG A 74 -5.21 -5.67 -11.47
CA ARG A 74 -6.37 -6.53 -11.16
C ARG A 74 -6.46 -6.97 -9.70
N GLU A 75 -5.32 -7.21 -9.06
CA GLU A 75 -5.24 -7.68 -7.67
C GLU A 75 -5.30 -6.54 -6.64
N ALA A 76 -5.21 -5.28 -7.06
CA ALA A 76 -5.09 -4.15 -6.14
C ALA A 76 -6.28 -3.99 -5.18
N PRO A 77 -7.57 -4.16 -5.60
CA PRO A 77 -8.68 -4.11 -4.66
C PRO A 77 -8.58 -5.16 -3.55
N ALA A 78 -8.24 -6.41 -3.92
CA ALA A 78 -8.11 -7.51 -2.97
C ALA A 78 -6.89 -7.34 -2.05
N ALA A 79 -5.76 -6.87 -2.60
CA ALA A 79 -4.56 -6.57 -1.83
C ALA A 79 -4.81 -5.45 -0.80
N LEU A 80 -5.52 -4.39 -1.18
CA LEU A 80 -5.90 -3.31 -0.26
C LEU A 80 -6.83 -3.83 0.84
N ALA A 81 -7.88 -4.58 0.49
CA ALA A 81 -8.80 -5.16 1.47
C ALA A 81 -8.08 -6.06 2.49
N ARG A 82 -7.14 -6.90 2.03
CA ARG A 82 -6.31 -7.75 2.90
C ARG A 82 -5.42 -6.93 3.83
N LEU A 83 -4.77 -5.87 3.32
CA LEU A 83 -3.95 -4.99 4.16
C LEU A 83 -4.81 -4.31 5.24
N LEU A 84 -5.97 -3.78 4.88
CA LEU A 84 -6.89 -3.15 5.84
C LEU A 84 -7.33 -4.15 6.91
N ALA A 85 -7.66 -5.39 6.54
CA ALA A 85 -7.99 -6.43 7.51
C ALA A 85 -6.82 -6.76 8.46
N GLN A 86 -5.58 -6.78 7.95
CA GLN A 86 -4.39 -6.99 8.78
C GLN A 86 -4.14 -5.82 9.74
N LEU A 87 -4.34 -4.59 9.29
CA LEU A 87 -4.19 -3.39 10.12
C LEU A 87 -5.26 -3.31 11.21
N ASP A 88 -6.50 -3.71 10.92
CA ASP A 88 -7.55 -3.80 11.93
C ASP A 88 -7.24 -4.85 13.01
N ALA A 89 -6.68 -5.98 12.61
CA ALA A 89 -6.35 -7.09 13.52
C ALA A 89 -5.28 -6.71 14.56
N VAL A 90 -4.43 -5.71 14.27
CA VAL A 90 -3.37 -5.22 15.15
C VAL A 90 -3.65 -3.84 15.73
N ASP A 91 -4.87 -3.31 15.56
CA ASP A 91 -5.28 -1.98 15.99
C ASP A 91 -4.29 -0.87 15.55
N ALA A 92 -3.87 -0.94 14.29
CA ALA A 92 -2.86 -0.03 13.77
C ALA A 92 -3.36 1.42 13.69
N ALA A 93 -2.44 2.36 13.85
CA ALA A 93 -2.68 3.79 13.67
C ALA A 93 -1.64 4.37 12.70
N GLY A 94 -2.10 4.94 11.58
CA GLY A 94 -1.19 5.47 10.57
C GLY A 94 -1.82 5.77 9.21
N ILE A 95 -0.97 5.93 8.19
CA ILE A 95 -1.36 6.27 6.82
C ILE A 95 -0.96 5.15 5.86
N VAL A 96 -1.91 4.70 5.04
CA VAL A 96 -1.72 3.81 3.89
C VAL A 96 -1.56 4.66 2.63
N ARG A 97 -0.57 4.33 1.80
CA ARG A 97 -0.27 4.98 0.52
C ARG A 97 -0.17 3.94 -0.58
N ALA A 98 -0.79 4.22 -1.73
CA ALA A 98 -0.58 3.42 -2.92
C ALA A 98 0.73 3.85 -3.61
N ASP A 99 1.55 2.87 -3.97
CA ASP A 99 2.77 3.02 -4.75
C ASP A 99 2.59 2.35 -6.11
N THR A 100 2.75 3.15 -7.17
CA THR A 100 2.60 2.72 -8.57
C THR A 100 3.92 2.53 -9.29
N ALA A 101 5.08 2.71 -8.62
CA ALA A 101 6.41 2.61 -9.24
C ALA A 101 6.65 1.22 -9.88
N HIS A 102 6.17 0.17 -9.22
CA HIS A 102 6.33 -1.21 -9.66
C HIS A 102 5.40 -1.59 -10.83
N VAL A 103 4.38 -0.79 -11.12
CA VAL A 103 3.45 -1.04 -12.24
C VAL A 103 4.15 -0.87 -13.60
N ARG A 104 5.25 -0.10 -13.64
CA ARG A 104 6.05 0.13 -14.87
C ARG A 104 7.19 -0.87 -15.06
N ALA A 105 7.56 -1.64 -14.03
CA ALA A 105 8.71 -2.53 -14.08
C ALA A 105 8.32 -3.92 -14.65
N ALA A 106 8.47 -4.10 -15.96
CA ALA A 106 8.58 -5.42 -16.55
C ALA A 106 9.91 -5.54 -17.30
N PRO A 107 10.91 -6.26 -16.75
CA PRO A 107 12.01 -6.76 -17.54
C PRO A 107 12.15 -8.27 -17.37
N HIS A 108 11.27 -9.08 -17.98
CA HIS A 108 11.60 -10.38 -18.60
C HIS A 108 10.35 -11.15 -19.05
N PRO A 109 10.36 -11.78 -20.25
CA PRO A 109 9.26 -12.62 -20.73
C PRO A 109 9.13 -13.98 -20.01
N GLU A 110 10.05 -14.35 -19.11
CA GLU A 110 10.06 -15.67 -18.45
C GLU A 110 9.72 -15.65 -16.94
N ARG A 111 9.43 -14.48 -16.36
CA ARG A 111 8.96 -14.39 -14.96
C ARG A 111 7.46 -14.08 -14.94
N THR A 112 6.65 -15.08 -14.60
CA THR A 112 5.20 -14.98 -14.31
C THR A 112 4.92 -14.24 -12.99
N VAL A 113 5.71 -13.22 -12.65
CA VAL A 113 5.42 -12.34 -11.52
C VAL A 113 4.49 -11.26 -12.05
N ALA A 114 3.30 -11.17 -11.47
CA ALA A 114 2.20 -10.32 -11.90
C ALA A 114 2.67 -8.94 -12.38
N SER A 115 2.65 -8.73 -13.70
CA SER A 115 2.99 -7.44 -14.30
C SER A 115 1.90 -6.43 -13.94
N GLY A 116 2.22 -5.42 -13.13
CA GLY A 116 1.33 -4.28 -12.90
C GLY A 116 0.74 -4.13 -11.50
N GLU A 117 1.38 -4.63 -10.44
CA GLU A 117 0.83 -4.52 -9.08
C GLU A 117 1.04 -3.14 -8.46
N ILE A 118 -0.04 -2.56 -7.93
CA ILE A 118 0.01 -1.44 -7.00
C ILE A 118 0.41 -2.01 -5.64
N HIS A 119 1.48 -1.48 -5.05
CA HIS A 119 1.85 -1.82 -3.69
C HIS A 119 1.23 -0.83 -2.71
N PHE A 120 0.96 -1.27 -1.48
CA PHE A 120 0.44 -0.40 -0.43
C PHE A 120 1.45 -0.31 0.70
N GLY A 121 2.04 0.87 0.88
CA GLY A 121 2.90 1.16 2.02
C GLY A 121 2.07 1.64 3.21
N PHE A 122 2.49 1.30 4.42
CA PHE A 122 1.92 1.81 5.66
C PHE A 122 2.97 2.58 6.46
N THR A 123 2.62 3.77 6.93
CA THR A 123 3.45 4.59 7.82
C THR A 123 2.70 4.78 9.14
N ALA A 124 3.19 4.17 10.21
CA ALA A 124 2.61 4.32 11.55
C ALA A 124 2.76 5.75 12.07
N PHE A 125 1.80 6.21 12.87
CA PHE A 125 1.97 7.46 13.61
C PHE A 125 3.01 7.32 14.72
N PRO A 126 3.76 8.38 15.05
CA PRO A 126 4.69 8.36 16.18
C PRO A 126 3.98 7.97 17.48
N GLY A 127 4.56 7.06 18.25
CA GLY A 127 3.99 6.61 19.53
C GLY A 127 2.86 5.57 19.42
N ALA A 128 2.42 5.21 18.21
CA ALA A 128 1.63 4.01 18.00
C ALA A 128 2.52 2.78 18.23
N ALA A 129 1.97 1.73 18.85
CA ALA A 129 2.66 0.44 18.93
C ALA A 129 3.06 0.03 17.50
N THR A 130 4.36 -0.17 17.27
CA THR A 130 4.85 -0.56 15.95
C THR A 130 4.30 -1.94 15.65
N PRO A 131 3.48 -2.14 14.60
CA PRO A 131 3.03 -3.48 14.27
C PRO A 131 4.26 -4.33 13.91
N PRO A 132 4.29 -5.61 14.30
CA PRO A 132 5.40 -6.49 13.97
C PRO A 132 5.61 -6.47 12.46
N ARG A 133 6.88 -6.32 12.02
CA ARG A 133 7.23 -6.34 10.61
C ARG A 133 6.67 -7.62 9.98
N LEU A 134 5.82 -7.48 8.97
CA LEU A 134 5.37 -8.59 8.16
C LEU A 134 6.62 -9.17 7.46
N ASN A 135 7.02 -10.38 7.88
CA ASN A 135 8.23 -11.06 7.45
C ASN A 135 8.35 -11.13 5.91
N GLY A 136 9.48 -10.63 5.40
CA GLY A 136 9.85 -10.68 3.99
C GLY A 136 11.30 -10.28 3.78
N GLY A 137 12.22 -11.04 4.36
CA GLY A 137 13.67 -10.94 4.13
C GLY A 137 14.41 -10.16 5.22
N GLU A 138 15.19 -10.88 6.03
CA GLU A 138 16.14 -10.25 6.94
C GLU A 138 17.16 -9.41 6.14
N PRO A 139 17.48 -8.17 6.56
CA PRO A 139 18.70 -7.53 6.10
C PRO A 139 19.86 -8.29 6.75
N HIS A 140 20.59 -9.03 5.92
CA HIS A 140 21.87 -9.61 6.28
C HIS A 140 22.78 -8.48 6.78
N GLU A 141 22.99 -8.39 8.09
CA GLU A 141 24.01 -7.50 8.64
C GLU A 141 25.38 -7.92 8.05
N PRO A 142 26.19 -6.97 7.56
CA PRO A 142 27.55 -7.28 7.17
C PRO A 142 28.33 -7.68 8.42
N ARG A 143 28.68 -8.96 8.53
CA ARG A 143 29.67 -9.43 9.51
C ARG A 143 30.95 -8.64 9.31
N GLU A 144 31.30 -7.80 10.28
CA GLU A 144 32.63 -7.22 10.39
C GLU A 144 33.66 -8.35 10.39
N LEU A 145 34.51 -8.34 9.37
CA LEU A 145 35.71 -9.17 9.30
C LEU A 145 36.67 -8.69 10.40
N VAL A 146 36.60 -9.34 11.56
CA VAL A 146 37.68 -9.29 12.56
C VAL A 146 38.92 -9.87 11.90
N SER A 147 39.83 -8.96 11.51
CA SER A 147 41.21 -9.27 11.20
C SER A 147 41.92 -9.57 12.51
N GLY A 148 42.18 -10.85 12.78
CA GLY A 148 42.85 -11.32 13.99
C GLY A 148 43.77 -12.50 13.66
N GLU A 149 45.02 -12.15 13.39
CA GLU A 149 46.24 -12.94 13.58
C GLU A 149 46.38 -14.35 12.93
N LEU A 150 47.12 -14.34 11.83
CA LEU A 150 47.93 -15.47 11.35
C LEU A 150 48.96 -15.86 12.43
N THR A 151 48.78 -16.99 13.10
CA THR A 151 49.91 -17.68 13.75
C THR A 151 50.47 -18.70 12.76
N SER A 152 51.57 -18.33 12.11
CA SER A 152 52.40 -19.28 11.36
C SER A 152 53.81 -19.26 11.92
N SER A 153 54.15 -20.40 12.53
CA SER A 153 55.41 -21.15 12.38
C SER A 153 56.75 -20.40 12.37
N GLY A 154 57.60 -20.67 13.36
CA GLY A 154 59.04 -20.45 13.24
C GLY A 154 59.81 -20.75 14.53
N GLY A 155 60.53 -21.87 14.59
CA GLY A 155 61.49 -22.11 15.67
C GLY A 155 62.08 -23.52 15.68
N ARG A 156 63.11 -23.76 14.85
CA ARG A 156 64.00 -24.93 14.93
C ARG A 156 65.44 -24.44 14.91
N ARG A 157 66.28 -25.07 15.75
CA ARG A 157 67.75 -24.95 15.95
C ARG A 157 68.12 -23.81 16.92
N ASP A 158 68.99 -24.02 17.92
CA ASP A 158 70.22 -24.83 17.93
C ASP A 158 70.25 -26.04 18.88
#